data_AF-A0A945UU01-F1
#
_entry.id   AF-A0A945UU01-F1
#
_cell.length_a   1.000
_cell.length_b   1.000
_cell.length_c   1.000
_cell.angle_alpha   90.00
_cell.angle_beta   90.00
_cell.angle_gamma   90.00
#
_symmetry.space_group_name_H-M   'P 1'
#
loop_
_entity.id
_entity.type
_entity.pdbx_description
1 polymer ?
#
loop_
_entity_poly.entity_id
_entity_poly.type
_entity_poly.pdbx_seq_one_letter_code
_entity_poly.pdbx_strand_id
1 'polypeptide(L)'
;MPPGTESTEAKVYFRTLNRSLDADDRSVFAELYLPDVQFLVELKRSDYHIPEIDLQVRDSVYKIRRVDRVASPPAPLTDYRITTLTRDELKKWFSTKSHGAPPLHEFLNNRLRDSLLFHQFDEHWDKDTVHIFYVSPLSPVSNDIWVLHENTNQLLQFSADMDVSNPETWAKTPMRPCLHPLEPALFLNPHRDRGEQPEFSKDFIGRALFNCVVLGNRIEILPDDVETYHEQNSP
;
A
#
# COMPACT_ATOMS: atom_id res chain seq x y z
N MET A 1 31.00 24.86 16.68
CA MET A 1 30.56 24.11 15.48
C MET A 1 29.81 25.08 14.58
N PRO A 2 30.20 25.25 13.31
CA PRO A 2 29.42 26.07 12.39
C PRO A 2 28.08 25.36 12.11
N PRO A 3 26.99 26.12 11.85
CA PRO A 3 25.73 25.55 11.42
C PRO A 3 25.99 24.76 10.13
N GLY A 4 25.70 23.46 10.17
CA GLY A 4 25.86 22.56 9.05
C GLY A 4 25.06 23.09 7.87
N THR A 5 25.73 23.26 6.74
CA THR A 5 25.14 23.59 5.46
C THR A 5 24.03 22.57 5.20
N GLU A 6 22.75 22.98 5.26
CA GLU A 6 21.65 22.11 4.82
C GLU A 6 21.96 21.72 3.39
N SER A 7 22.27 20.44 3.17
CA SER A 7 22.48 19.94 1.83
C SER A 7 21.13 20.03 1.10
N THR A 8 21.05 20.90 0.09
CA THR A 8 19.86 21.08 -0.75
C THR A 8 19.63 19.91 -1.70
N GLU A 9 20.47 18.88 -1.60
CA GLU A 9 20.57 17.73 -2.47
C GLU A 9 20.56 16.46 -1.62
N ALA A 10 19.68 15.52 -1.94
CA ALA A 10 19.64 14.19 -1.35
C ALA A 10 20.32 13.20 -2.29
N LYS A 11 21.19 12.35 -1.75
CA LYS A 11 21.80 11.25 -2.51
C LYS A 11 20.92 10.02 -2.42
N VAL A 12 20.57 9.46 -3.57
CA VAL A 12 19.81 8.24 -3.72
C VAL A 12 20.73 7.20 -4.35
N TYR A 13 20.93 6.08 -3.66
CA TYR A 13 21.76 4.99 -4.11
C TYR A 13 20.85 3.86 -4.61
N PHE A 14 21.03 3.42 -5.85
CA PHE A 14 20.20 2.40 -6.49
C PHE A 14 21.05 1.23 -6.98
N ARG A 15 20.62 0.00 -6.71
CA ARG A 15 21.17 -1.20 -7.38
C ARG A 15 20.10 -2.22 -7.70
N THR A 16 20.30 -2.95 -8.79
CA THR A 16 19.49 -4.13 -9.14
C THR A 16 19.97 -5.32 -8.32
N LEU A 17 19.03 -6.15 -7.87
CA LEU A 17 19.29 -7.36 -7.09
C LEU A 17 19.15 -8.58 -7.98
N ASN A 18 20.17 -9.42 -7.99
CA ASN A 18 20.08 -10.75 -8.58
C ASN A 18 19.46 -11.70 -7.56
N ARG A 19 18.25 -12.16 -7.84
CA ARG A 19 17.53 -13.16 -7.03
C ARG A 19 17.43 -14.45 -7.84
N SER A 20 17.37 -15.58 -7.14
CA SER A 20 16.94 -16.84 -7.77
C SER A 20 15.45 -16.75 -8.02
N LEU A 21 15.05 -16.92 -9.27
CA LEU A 21 13.66 -16.88 -9.73
C LEU A 21 13.29 -18.24 -10.32
N ASP A 22 12.00 -18.52 -10.38
CA ASP A 22 11.48 -19.68 -11.09
C ASP A 22 11.68 -19.51 -12.61
N ALA A 23 11.64 -20.61 -13.37
CA ALA A 23 12.05 -20.63 -14.78
C ALA A 23 11.27 -19.62 -15.67
N ASP A 24 10.01 -19.35 -15.33
CA ASP A 24 9.13 -18.45 -16.06
C ASP A 24 8.96 -17.07 -15.39
N ASP A 25 9.63 -16.82 -14.25
CA ASP A 25 9.58 -15.54 -13.56
C ASP A 25 10.70 -14.60 -14.08
N ARG A 26 10.28 -13.52 -14.72
CA ARG A 26 11.13 -12.45 -15.28
C ARG A 26 11.12 -11.18 -14.44
N SER A 27 10.62 -11.27 -13.20
CA SER A 27 10.54 -10.16 -12.26
C SER A 27 11.92 -9.55 -12.00
N VAL A 28 11.96 -8.23 -11.84
CA VAL A 28 13.19 -7.52 -11.53
C VAL A 28 13.12 -6.98 -10.12
N PHE A 29 14.16 -7.27 -9.33
CA PHE A 29 14.32 -6.75 -7.98
C PHE A 29 15.37 -5.65 -7.96
N ALA A 30 15.16 -4.67 -7.12
CA ALA A 30 16.12 -3.60 -6.88
C ALA A 30 16.03 -3.11 -5.44
N GLU A 31 17.00 -2.31 -5.04
CA GLU A 31 16.94 -1.59 -3.78
C GLU A 31 17.39 -0.15 -3.93
N LEU A 32 16.79 0.72 -3.12
CA LEU A 32 17.16 2.12 -2.95
C LEU A 32 17.67 2.32 -1.52
N TYR A 33 18.87 2.85 -1.37
CA TYR A 33 19.40 3.28 -0.08
C TYR A 33 19.43 4.82 0.00
N LEU A 34 18.87 5.34 1.10
CA LEU A 34 18.76 6.75 1.43
C LEU A 34 19.55 7.01 2.73
N PRO A 35 20.82 7.43 2.66
CA PRO A 35 21.69 7.52 3.83
C PRO A 35 21.22 8.56 4.85
N ASP A 36 20.68 9.69 4.38
CA ASP A 36 20.29 10.82 5.25
C ASP A 36 19.17 10.44 6.24
N VAL A 37 18.34 9.46 5.86
CA VAL A 37 17.25 8.92 6.69
C VAL A 37 17.48 7.47 7.10
N GLN A 38 18.62 6.88 6.73
CA GLN A 38 18.98 5.49 7.01
C GLN A 38 17.92 4.48 6.53
N PHE A 39 17.31 4.71 5.37
CA PHE A 39 16.29 3.82 4.82
C PHE A 39 16.84 2.98 3.68
N LEU A 40 16.46 1.70 3.68
CA LEU A 40 16.61 0.78 2.57
C LEU A 40 15.22 0.40 2.08
N VAL A 41 14.95 0.64 0.81
CA VAL A 41 13.68 0.32 0.16
C VAL A 41 13.91 -0.80 -0.83
N GLU A 42 13.32 -1.97 -0.59
CA GLU A 42 13.30 -3.06 -1.57
C GLU A 42 12.17 -2.83 -2.56
N LEU A 43 12.50 -2.94 -3.84
CA LEU A 43 11.61 -2.74 -4.97
C LEU A 43 11.47 -4.04 -5.77
N LYS A 44 10.25 -4.29 -6.27
CA LYS A 44 9.97 -5.35 -7.24
C LYS A 44 9.20 -4.77 -8.42
N ARG A 45 9.55 -5.19 -9.64
CA ARG A 45 8.69 -5.06 -10.82
C ARG A 45 8.35 -6.48 -11.28
N SER A 46 7.10 -6.87 -11.10
CA SER A 46 6.66 -8.24 -11.37
C SER A 46 6.52 -8.53 -12.85
N ASP A 47 6.92 -9.72 -13.27
CA ASP A 47 6.63 -10.29 -14.59
C ASP A 47 6.66 -11.82 -14.48
N TYR A 48 5.55 -12.42 -14.08
CA TYR A 48 5.44 -13.88 -13.85
C TYR A 48 4.03 -14.40 -14.14
N HIS A 49 3.93 -15.71 -14.36
CA HIS A 49 2.66 -16.43 -14.53
C HIS A 49 2.41 -17.31 -13.31
N ILE A 50 1.15 -17.40 -12.87
CA ILE A 50 0.70 -18.34 -11.84
C ILE A 50 -0.12 -19.43 -12.55
N PRO A 51 0.46 -20.62 -12.80
CA PRO A 51 -0.20 -21.66 -13.60
C PRO A 51 -1.50 -22.18 -13.00
N GLU A 52 -1.59 -22.26 -11.68
CA GLU A 52 -2.74 -22.85 -10.96
C GLU A 52 -4.04 -22.08 -11.19
N ILE A 53 -3.94 -20.78 -11.47
CA ILE A 53 -5.08 -19.89 -11.71
C ILE A 53 -5.03 -19.24 -13.09
N ASP A 54 -4.07 -19.63 -13.93
CA ASP A 54 -3.81 -19.05 -15.25
C ASP A 54 -3.74 -17.50 -15.22
N LEU A 55 -2.98 -16.93 -14.28
CA LEU A 55 -2.90 -15.48 -14.09
C LEU A 55 -1.53 -14.96 -14.52
N GLN A 56 -1.52 -13.99 -15.44
CA GLN A 56 -0.31 -13.24 -15.77
C GLN A 56 -0.22 -11.99 -14.88
N VAL A 57 0.88 -11.85 -14.13
CA VAL A 57 1.15 -10.68 -13.29
C VAL A 57 2.28 -9.88 -13.92
N ARG A 58 2.00 -8.64 -14.34
CA ARG A 58 2.99 -7.78 -14.99
C ARG A 58 2.85 -6.31 -14.58
N ASP A 59 3.88 -5.82 -13.90
CA ASP A 59 3.97 -4.42 -13.47
C ASP A 59 4.68 -3.56 -14.53
N SER A 60 4.14 -2.37 -14.81
CA SER A 60 4.80 -1.37 -15.67
C SER A 60 5.89 -0.57 -14.94
N VAL A 61 5.85 -0.54 -13.61
CA VAL A 61 6.74 0.26 -12.74
C VAL A 61 7.23 -0.57 -11.55
N TYR A 62 8.30 -0.13 -10.90
CA TYR A 62 8.71 -0.71 -9.62
C TYR A 62 7.74 -0.32 -8.51
N LYS A 63 7.39 -1.30 -7.68
CA LYS A 63 6.59 -1.16 -6.46
C LYS A 63 7.47 -1.38 -5.24
N ILE A 64 7.15 -0.68 -4.15
CA ILE A 64 7.79 -0.89 -2.87
C ILE A 64 7.30 -2.23 -2.32
N ARG A 65 8.25 -3.15 -2.13
CA ARG A 65 7.99 -4.43 -1.46
C ARG A 65 8.21 -4.31 0.04
N ARG A 66 9.25 -3.56 0.44
CA ARG A 66 9.63 -3.43 1.84
C ARG A 66 10.43 -2.16 2.08
N VAL A 67 10.31 -1.59 3.27
CA VAL A 67 11.14 -0.49 3.75
C VAL A 67 11.72 -0.88 5.11
N ASP A 68 13.04 -0.79 5.24
CA ASP A 68 13.77 -1.05 6.48
C ASP A 68 14.59 0.17 6.88
N ARG A 69 14.75 0.38 8.19
CA ARG A 69 15.74 1.31 8.71
C ARG A 69 17.05 0.56 8.94
N VAL A 70 18.10 0.95 8.22
CA VAL A 70 19.43 0.31 8.29
C VAL A 70 20.51 1.36 8.52
N ALA A 71 21.38 1.12 9.50
CA ALA A 71 22.47 2.05 9.82
C ALA A 71 23.47 2.18 8.65
N SER A 72 23.62 1.12 7.86
CA SER A 72 24.50 1.04 6.70
C SER A 72 23.85 0.20 5.59
N PRO A 73 24.21 0.44 4.32
CA PRO A 73 23.69 -0.36 3.21
C PRO A 73 24.20 -1.81 3.28
N PRO A 74 23.45 -2.78 2.75
CA PRO A 74 23.82 -4.19 2.74
C PRO A 74 24.97 -4.54 1.78
N ALA A 75 25.42 -3.58 0.97
CA ALA A 75 26.55 -3.73 0.05
C ALA A 75 27.39 -2.44 0.01
N PRO A 76 28.65 -2.50 -0.46
CA PRO A 76 29.48 -1.33 -0.64
C PRO A 76 28.82 -0.28 -1.55
N LEU A 77 28.94 1.00 -1.22
CA LEU A 77 28.34 2.09 -2.01
C LEU A 77 28.85 2.15 -3.46
N THR A 78 30.02 1.56 -3.74
CA THR A 78 30.59 1.41 -5.09
C THR A 78 29.74 0.54 -6.01
N ASP A 79 28.91 -0.33 -5.44
CA ASP A 79 28.06 -1.26 -6.18
C ASP A 79 26.72 -0.61 -6.57
N TYR A 80 26.49 0.63 -6.14
CA TYR A 80 25.27 1.38 -6.40
C TYR A 80 25.52 2.45 -7.47
N ARG A 81 24.49 2.67 -8.28
CA ARG A 81 24.36 3.88 -9.07
C ARG A 81 23.88 5.00 -8.15
N ILE A 82 24.52 6.14 -8.23
CA ILE A 82 24.19 7.30 -7.39
C ILE A 82 23.43 8.31 -8.24
N THR A 83 22.29 8.75 -7.76
CA THR A 83 21.57 9.90 -8.29
C THR A 83 21.45 10.93 -7.19
N THR A 84 21.80 12.17 -7.52
CA THR A 84 21.59 13.30 -6.63
C THR A 84 20.29 13.98 -7.04
N LEU A 85 19.38 14.17 -6.09
CA LEU A 85 18.11 14.84 -6.31
C LEU A 85 18.09 16.13 -5.50
N THR A 86 17.79 17.24 -6.15
CA THR A 86 17.52 18.49 -5.47
C THR A 86 16.23 18.39 -4.65
N ARG A 87 16.10 19.23 -3.63
CA ARG A 87 14.88 19.33 -2.83
C ARG A 87 13.63 19.61 -3.68
N ASP A 88 13.76 20.36 -4.76
CA ASP A 88 12.64 20.67 -5.65
C ASP A 88 12.28 19.50 -6.57
N GLU A 89 13.26 18.70 -7.02
CA GLU A 89 12.99 17.43 -7.71
C GLU A 89 12.30 16.43 -6.80
N LEU A 90 12.73 16.30 -5.54
CA LEU A 90 12.06 15.49 -4.54
C LEU A 90 10.61 15.95 -4.33
N LYS A 91 10.40 17.25 -4.08
CA LYS A 91 9.05 17.83 -3.93
C LYS A 91 8.18 17.55 -5.15
N LYS A 92 8.71 17.74 -6.36
CA LYS A 92 7.99 17.46 -7.60
C LYS A 92 7.63 15.98 -7.72
N TRP A 93 8.51 15.10 -7.29
CA TRP A 93 8.27 13.66 -7.31
C TRP A 93 7.14 13.25 -6.35
N PHE A 94 7.13 13.83 -5.15
CA PHE A 94 6.06 13.61 -4.17
C PHE A 94 4.75 14.29 -4.60
N SER A 95 4.78 15.50 -5.17
CA SER A 95 3.56 16.22 -5.55
C SER A 95 2.88 15.61 -6.77
N THR A 96 3.63 15.27 -7.83
CA THR A 96 3.07 14.74 -9.09
C THR A 96 2.41 13.38 -8.91
N LYS A 97 2.88 12.57 -7.95
CA LYS A 97 2.28 11.26 -7.63
C LYS A 97 1.16 11.31 -6.59
N SER A 98 1.04 12.39 -5.82
CA SER A 98 0.00 12.53 -4.78
C SER A 98 -1.29 13.16 -5.29
N HIS A 99 -1.27 13.83 -6.45
CA HIS A 99 -2.39 14.70 -6.90
C HIS A 99 -3.26 14.11 -8.01
N GLY A 100 -3.13 12.83 -8.37
CA GLY A 100 -3.85 12.31 -9.52
C GLY A 100 -3.68 10.84 -9.75
N ALA A 101 -3.75 10.03 -8.69
CA ALA A 101 -4.07 8.63 -8.92
C ALA A 101 -5.46 8.61 -9.62
N PRO A 102 -5.57 8.02 -10.83
CA PRO A 102 -6.84 7.94 -11.51
C PRO A 102 -7.86 7.24 -10.62
N PRO A 103 -9.18 7.52 -10.79
CA PRO A 103 -10.20 6.78 -10.07
C PRO A 103 -9.96 5.28 -10.24
N LEU A 104 -10.24 4.51 -9.18
CA LEU A 104 -10.15 3.06 -9.25
C LEU A 104 -10.95 2.57 -10.45
N HIS A 105 -10.38 1.64 -11.21
CA HIS A 105 -11.08 1.02 -12.33
C HIS A 105 -12.43 0.49 -11.85
N GLU A 106 -13.49 0.63 -12.65
CA GLU A 106 -14.86 0.29 -12.22
C GLU A 106 -14.97 -1.14 -11.68
N PHE A 107 -14.34 -2.11 -12.36
CA PHE A 107 -14.24 -3.49 -11.89
C PHE A 107 -13.61 -3.62 -10.49
N LEU A 108 -12.54 -2.87 -10.24
CA LEU A 108 -11.84 -2.84 -8.95
C LEU A 108 -12.73 -2.22 -7.87
N ASN A 109 -13.47 -1.17 -8.22
CA ASN A 109 -14.42 -0.52 -7.32
C ASN A 109 -15.57 -1.47 -6.91
N ASN A 110 -16.13 -2.21 -7.87
CA ASN A 110 -17.19 -3.19 -7.59
C ASN A 110 -16.68 -4.35 -6.73
N ARG A 111 -15.50 -4.89 -7.03
CA ARG A 111 -14.89 -5.96 -6.21
C ARG A 111 -14.55 -5.49 -4.81
N LEU A 112 -14.12 -4.24 -4.66
CA LEU A 112 -13.91 -3.65 -3.34
C LEU A 112 -15.23 -3.49 -2.59
N ARG A 113 -16.32 -3.05 -3.25
CA ARG A 113 -17.67 -3.02 -2.66
C ARG A 113 -18.11 -4.41 -2.21
N ASP A 114 -17.98 -5.43 -3.06
CA ASP A 114 -18.30 -6.82 -2.72
C ASP A 114 -17.46 -7.31 -1.54
N SER A 115 -16.16 -6.98 -1.52
CA SER A 115 -15.28 -7.36 -0.42
C SER A 115 -15.66 -6.68 0.89
N LEU A 116 -16.14 -5.43 0.85
CA LEU A 116 -16.64 -4.70 2.02
C LEU A 116 -18.00 -5.25 2.47
N LEU A 117 -18.85 -5.71 1.55
CA LEU A 117 -20.10 -6.41 1.88
C LEU A 117 -19.86 -7.78 2.52
N PHE A 118 -18.84 -8.52 2.04
CA PHE A 118 -18.50 -9.85 2.53
C PHE A 118 -17.71 -9.83 3.85
N HIS A 119 -16.92 -8.79 4.09
CA HIS A 119 -16.18 -8.68 5.34
C HIS A 119 -17.17 -8.42 6.49
N GLN A 120 -17.46 -9.45 7.27
CA GLN A 120 -18.16 -9.29 8.55
C GLN A 120 -17.18 -8.61 9.51
N PHE A 121 -17.34 -7.31 9.70
CA PHE A 121 -16.52 -6.51 10.62
C PHE A 121 -16.90 -6.85 12.07
N ASP A 122 -16.42 -7.98 12.58
CA ASP A 122 -16.63 -8.42 13.98
C ASP A 122 -18.11 -8.40 14.46
N GLU A 123 -18.34 -8.61 15.76
CA GLU A 123 -19.65 -8.59 16.44
C GLU A 123 -20.40 -7.23 16.34
N HIS A 124 -19.82 -6.20 15.71
CA HIS A 124 -20.34 -4.83 15.66
C HIS A 124 -20.90 -4.42 14.29
N TRP A 125 -20.97 -5.33 13.33
CA TRP A 125 -21.63 -5.06 12.05
C TRP A 125 -23.15 -5.02 12.22
N ASP A 126 -23.68 -3.81 12.32
CA ASP A 126 -25.11 -3.56 12.37
C ASP A 126 -25.70 -3.54 10.95
N LYS A 127 -26.35 -4.65 10.58
CA LYS A 127 -26.97 -4.84 9.26
C LYS A 127 -28.08 -3.83 8.95
N ASP A 128 -28.66 -3.21 9.98
CA ASP A 128 -29.76 -2.26 9.82
C ASP A 128 -29.27 -0.82 9.65
N THR A 129 -27.95 -0.60 9.66
CA THR A 129 -27.33 0.72 9.55
C THR A 129 -26.67 0.92 8.19
N VAL A 130 -26.71 2.17 7.70
CA VAL A 130 -25.93 2.57 6.52
C VAL A 130 -24.44 2.63 6.89
N HIS A 131 -23.64 1.80 6.23
CA HIS A 131 -22.20 1.79 6.42
C HIS A 131 -21.50 2.71 5.41
N ILE A 132 -20.66 3.61 5.93
CA ILE A 132 -19.95 4.61 5.14
C ILE A 132 -18.46 4.28 5.12
N PHE A 133 -17.93 4.16 3.90
CA PHE A 133 -16.52 3.89 3.64
C PHE A 133 -15.89 5.02 2.84
N TYR A 134 -14.71 5.47 3.26
CA TYR A 134 -13.87 6.36 2.47
C TYR A 134 -12.67 5.57 1.93
N VAL A 135 -12.61 5.41 0.62
CA VAL A 135 -11.63 4.57 -0.07
C VAL A 135 -10.56 5.45 -0.68
N SER A 136 -9.31 5.28 -0.25
CA SER A 136 -8.18 6.00 -0.83
C SER A 136 -7.99 5.63 -2.31
N PRO A 137 -7.40 6.52 -3.11
CA PRO A 137 -6.89 6.10 -4.42
C PRO A 137 -5.86 4.97 -4.27
N LEU A 138 -5.71 4.14 -5.31
CA LEU A 138 -4.66 3.13 -5.35
C LEU A 138 -3.30 3.83 -5.35
N SER A 139 -2.47 3.51 -4.37
CA SER A 139 -1.09 3.98 -4.32
C SER A 139 -0.30 3.36 -5.47
N PRO A 140 0.19 4.14 -6.46
CA PRO A 140 0.96 3.59 -7.58
C PRO A 140 2.36 3.11 -7.15
N VAL A 141 2.74 3.35 -5.89
CA VAL A 141 4.07 3.05 -5.35
C VAL A 141 4.02 1.92 -4.35
N SER A 142 3.07 1.94 -3.41
CA SER A 142 2.92 0.89 -2.40
C SER A 142 1.93 -0.20 -2.82
N ASN A 143 1.10 0.05 -3.86
CA ASN A 143 0.12 -0.90 -4.35
C ASN A 143 -0.90 -1.32 -3.27
N ASP A 144 -1.12 -0.44 -2.30
CA ASP A 144 -2.14 -0.58 -1.26
C ASP A 144 -3.36 0.29 -1.58
N ILE A 145 -4.52 -0.17 -1.10
CA ILE A 145 -5.72 0.65 -0.94
C ILE A 145 -6.04 0.72 0.55
N TRP A 146 -6.17 1.94 1.07
CA TRP A 146 -6.63 2.20 2.43
C TRP A 146 -8.12 2.52 2.40
N VAL A 147 -8.88 1.98 3.36
CA VAL A 147 -10.31 2.27 3.50
C VAL A 147 -10.58 2.66 4.95
N LEU A 148 -11.23 3.79 5.17
CA LEU A 148 -11.75 4.17 6.48
C LEU A 148 -13.22 3.73 6.56
N HIS A 149 -13.57 2.97 7.59
CA HIS A 149 -14.96 2.71 7.97
C HIS A 149 -15.39 3.76 9.01
N GLU A 150 -16.27 4.67 8.63
CA GLU A 150 -16.68 5.80 9.48
C GLU A 150 -17.41 5.32 10.74
N ASN A 151 -18.30 4.34 10.59
CA ASN A 151 -19.17 3.89 11.67
C ASN A 151 -18.41 3.25 12.83
N THR A 152 -17.34 2.50 12.54
CA THR A 152 -16.54 1.75 13.53
C THR A 152 -15.21 2.42 13.85
N ASN A 153 -14.87 3.51 13.15
CA ASN A 153 -13.58 4.18 13.23
C ASN A 153 -12.40 3.19 13.01
N GLN A 154 -12.53 2.31 12.02
CA GLN A 154 -11.52 1.33 11.66
C GLN A 154 -10.83 1.69 10.35
N LEU A 155 -9.53 1.46 10.30
CA LEU A 155 -8.75 1.58 9.08
C LEU A 155 -8.48 0.19 8.52
N LEU A 156 -8.83 0.00 7.26
CA LEU A 156 -8.63 -1.22 6.51
C LEU A 156 -7.50 -1.02 5.53
N GLN A 157 -6.60 -2.00 5.46
CA GLN A 157 -5.56 -2.05 4.45
C GLN A 157 -5.82 -3.24 3.53
N PHE A 158 -6.14 -2.96 2.28
CA PHE A 158 -6.00 -3.93 1.21
C PHE A 158 -4.56 -3.82 0.71
N SER A 159 -3.65 -4.48 1.42
CA SER A 159 -2.32 -4.75 0.89
C SER A 159 -2.42 -5.95 -0.02
N ALA A 160 -1.77 -5.88 -1.16
CA ALA A 160 -1.55 -7.08 -1.92
C ALA A 160 -0.05 -7.27 -2.10
N ASP A 161 0.43 -8.40 -1.60
CA ASP A 161 1.63 -9.06 -2.12
C ASP A 161 1.49 -9.39 -3.63
N MET A 162 0.30 -9.15 -4.20
CA MET A 162 -0.07 -9.27 -5.61
C MET A 162 -0.33 -7.89 -6.25
N ASP A 163 -0.26 -7.79 -7.57
CA ASP A 163 -0.47 -6.53 -8.28
C ASP A 163 -1.96 -6.09 -8.21
N VAL A 164 -2.28 -5.06 -7.40
CA VAL A 164 -3.63 -4.47 -7.27
C VAL A 164 -4.02 -3.68 -8.52
N SER A 165 -3.05 -3.19 -9.28
CA SER A 165 -3.32 -2.49 -10.53
C SER A 165 -3.73 -3.42 -11.68
N ASN A 166 -3.55 -4.74 -11.56
CA ASN A 166 -3.96 -5.72 -12.57
C ASN A 166 -5.37 -6.27 -12.28
N PRO A 167 -6.40 -5.97 -13.11
CA PRO A 167 -7.77 -6.42 -12.88
C PRO A 167 -7.94 -7.95 -12.82
N GLU A 168 -7.11 -8.71 -13.54
CA GLU A 168 -7.20 -10.18 -13.54
C GLU A 168 -6.85 -10.77 -12.17
N THR A 169 -5.95 -10.11 -11.42
CA THR A 169 -5.62 -10.47 -10.04
C THR A 169 -6.86 -10.47 -9.15
N TRP A 170 -7.70 -9.44 -9.31
CA TRP A 170 -8.93 -9.24 -8.54
C TRP A 170 -10.04 -10.22 -8.90
N ALA A 171 -10.09 -10.64 -10.16
CA ALA A 171 -11.07 -11.62 -10.61
C ALA A 171 -10.84 -12.99 -9.97
N LYS A 172 -9.57 -13.34 -9.72
CA LYS A 172 -9.15 -14.71 -9.38
C LYS A 172 -8.76 -14.90 -7.92
N THR A 173 -8.58 -13.83 -7.15
CA THR A 173 -8.09 -13.89 -5.77
C THR A 173 -9.09 -13.28 -4.80
N PRO A 174 -9.46 -13.97 -3.70
CA PRO A 174 -10.27 -13.36 -2.64
C PRO A 174 -9.45 -12.28 -1.92
N MET A 175 -10.06 -11.11 -1.72
CA MET A 175 -9.44 -10.05 -0.96
C MET A 175 -9.79 -10.19 0.52
N ARG A 176 -8.78 -10.02 1.37
CA ARG A 176 -9.01 -9.87 2.80
C ARG A 176 -8.25 -8.63 3.26
N PRO A 177 -8.94 -7.58 3.72
CA PRO A 177 -8.26 -6.45 4.32
C PRO A 177 -7.59 -6.87 5.62
N CYS A 178 -6.46 -6.24 5.91
CA CYS A 178 -5.91 -6.19 7.26
C CYS A 178 -6.64 -5.08 8.02
N LEU A 179 -7.17 -5.40 9.21
CA LEU A 179 -7.94 -4.48 10.05
C LEU A 179 -7.02 -3.81 11.06
N HIS A 180 -7.14 -2.49 11.17
CA HIS A 180 -6.36 -1.65 12.08
C HIS A 180 -7.31 -0.76 12.88
N PRO A 181 -7.63 -1.11 14.14
CA PRO A 181 -8.48 -0.28 14.99
C PRO A 181 -7.75 1.04 15.33
N LEU A 182 -8.46 2.17 15.25
CA LEU A 182 -7.87 3.48 15.55
C LEU A 182 -7.83 3.80 17.05
N GLU A 183 -8.55 3.05 17.88
CA GLU A 183 -8.54 3.17 19.35
C GLU A 183 -8.03 1.88 20.03
N PRO A 184 -7.10 1.95 21.01
CA PRO A 184 -6.15 3.01 21.33
C PRO A 184 -4.78 2.69 20.70
N ALA A 185 -4.66 2.60 19.37
CA ALA A 185 -3.40 2.32 18.68
C ALA A 185 -2.51 3.56 18.50
N LEU A 186 -2.49 4.46 19.51
CA LEU A 186 -1.71 5.68 19.49
C LEU A 186 -0.56 5.59 20.52
N PHE A 187 0.36 4.66 20.29
CA PHE A 187 1.61 4.58 21.03
C PHE A 187 2.81 4.80 20.09
N LEU A 188 3.68 5.72 20.49
CA LEU A 188 4.95 6.01 19.82
C LEU A 188 5.99 5.01 20.32
N ASN A 189 6.16 3.86 19.68
CA ASN A 189 7.26 2.97 20.05
C ASN A 189 8.40 3.03 19.01
N PRO A 190 9.53 3.69 19.32
CA PRO A 190 10.68 3.81 18.41
C PRO A 190 11.56 2.56 18.34
N HIS A 191 11.26 1.50 19.11
CA HIS A 191 12.00 0.25 19.12
C HIS A 191 11.08 -0.92 18.77
N ARG A 192 11.34 -1.55 17.62
CA ARG A 192 10.58 -2.70 17.13
C ARG A 192 11.41 -3.96 17.29
N ASP A 193 10.88 -4.93 18.02
CA ASP A 193 11.33 -6.33 17.94
C ASP A 193 10.48 -7.10 16.91
N ARG A 194 11.06 -8.13 16.29
CA ARG A 194 10.37 -8.95 15.28
C ARG A 194 9.24 -9.75 15.92
N GLY A 195 7.98 -9.42 15.61
CA GLY A 195 6.83 -10.29 15.90
C GLY A 195 5.55 -9.58 16.34
N GLU A 196 5.61 -8.29 16.67
CA GLU A 196 4.45 -7.54 17.14
C GLU A 196 3.65 -6.86 16.01
N GLN A 197 2.35 -6.70 16.22
CA GLN A 197 1.41 -6.02 15.32
C GLN A 197 1.98 -4.64 14.90
N PRO A 198 1.75 -4.18 13.66
CA PRO A 198 2.22 -2.87 13.23
C PRO A 198 1.55 -1.74 14.01
N GLU A 199 2.25 -1.15 14.97
CA GLU A 199 1.86 0.13 15.56
C GLU A 199 2.09 1.25 14.54
N PHE A 200 1.05 2.01 14.23
CA PHE A 200 1.15 3.16 13.31
C PHE A 200 1.43 4.45 14.09
N SER A 201 2.32 5.27 13.55
CA SER A 201 2.51 6.62 14.09
C SER A 201 1.28 7.49 13.80
N LYS A 202 1.07 8.51 14.64
CA LYS A 202 0.04 9.55 14.41
C LYS A 202 0.13 10.16 13.00
N ASP A 203 1.34 10.39 12.51
CA ASP A 203 1.56 10.94 11.17
C ASP A 203 1.15 9.96 10.07
N PHE A 204 1.38 8.66 10.27
CA PHE A 204 0.95 7.63 9.33
C PHE A 204 -0.58 7.55 9.28
N ILE A 205 -1.23 7.45 10.45
CA ILE A 205 -2.69 7.43 10.56
C ILE A 205 -3.27 8.70 9.93
N GLY A 206 -2.72 9.87 10.24
CA GLY A 206 -3.17 11.14 9.67
C GLY A 206 -3.07 11.18 8.14
N ARG A 207 -2.02 10.61 7.55
CA ARG A 207 -1.89 10.49 6.09
C ARG A 207 -2.86 9.49 5.48
N ALA A 208 -3.06 8.34 6.10
CA ALA A 208 -4.04 7.36 5.65
C ALA A 208 -5.45 7.97 5.65
N LEU A 209 -5.83 8.63 6.74
CA LEU A 209 -7.10 9.34 6.85
C LEU A 209 -7.23 10.47 5.82
N PHE A 210 -6.17 11.26 5.60
CA PHE A 210 -6.18 12.29 4.57
C PHE A 210 -6.41 11.70 3.17
N ASN A 211 -5.72 10.60 2.84
CA ASN A 211 -5.89 9.92 1.56
C ASN A 211 -7.29 9.33 1.38
N CYS A 212 -7.91 8.82 2.45
CA CYS A 212 -9.27 8.30 2.40
C CYS A 212 -10.31 9.42 2.29
N VAL A 213 -10.29 10.39 3.20
CA VAL A 213 -11.36 11.39 3.37
C VAL A 213 -11.24 12.53 2.36
N VAL A 214 -10.03 12.99 2.05
CA VAL A 214 -9.80 14.17 1.21
C VAL A 214 -9.57 13.79 -0.24
N LEU A 215 -8.77 12.75 -0.50
CA LEU A 215 -8.41 12.32 -1.85
C LEU A 215 -9.23 11.13 -2.36
N GLY A 216 -9.95 10.46 -1.47
CA GLY A 216 -10.63 9.21 -1.76
C GLY A 216 -12.08 9.39 -2.23
N ASN A 217 -12.71 8.25 -2.48
CA ASN A 217 -14.11 8.18 -2.85
C ASN A 217 -14.94 7.66 -1.68
N ARG A 218 -16.14 8.22 -1.53
CA ARG A 218 -17.11 7.77 -0.53
C ARG A 218 -17.99 6.68 -1.12
N ILE A 219 -18.07 5.55 -0.45
CA ILE A 219 -18.97 4.43 -0.76
C ILE A 219 -19.95 4.29 0.40
N GLU A 220 -21.23 4.23 0.05
CA GLU A 220 -22.29 3.84 0.99
C GLU A 220 -22.74 2.43 0.69
N ILE A 221 -22.83 1.63 1.75
CA ILE A 221 -23.46 0.32 1.75
C ILE A 221 -24.77 0.45 2.53
N LEU A 222 -25.88 0.27 1.84
CA LEU A 222 -27.22 0.31 2.43
C LEU A 222 -27.55 -1.06 3.05
N PRO A 223 -28.43 -1.14 4.06
CA PRO A 223 -28.97 -2.40 4.57
C PRO A 223 -29.47 -3.34 3.46
N ASP A 224 -30.25 -2.81 2.53
CA ASP A 224 -30.80 -3.56 1.39
C ASP A 224 -29.71 -4.16 0.48
N ASP A 225 -28.54 -3.49 0.35
CA ASP A 225 -27.41 -4.02 -0.42
C ASP A 225 -26.83 -5.28 0.25
N VAL A 226 -26.80 -5.29 1.59
CA VAL A 226 -26.31 -6.42 2.40
C VAL A 226 -27.27 -7.59 2.30
N GLU A 227 -28.58 -7.35 2.40
CA GLU A 227 -29.62 -8.37 2.23
C GLU A 227 -29.57 -8.99 0.83
N THR A 228 -29.60 -8.14 -0.20
CA THR A 228 -29.55 -8.57 -1.61
C THR A 228 -28.30 -9.41 -1.90
N TYR A 229 -27.15 -9.00 -1.37
CA TYR A 229 -25.91 -9.74 -1.54
C TYR A 229 -25.97 -11.12 -0.87
N HIS A 230 -26.52 -11.21 0.34
CA HIS A 230 -26.69 -12.49 1.04
C HIS A 230 -27.67 -13.42 0.33
N GLU A 231 -28.78 -12.91 -0.22
CA GLU A 231 -29.74 -13.72 -0.98
C GLU A 231 -29.13 -14.30 -2.26
N GLN A 232 -28.28 -13.52 -2.95
CA GLN A 232 -27.66 -13.94 -4.21
C GLN A 232 -26.46 -14.89 -4.04
N ASN A 233 -25.82 -14.87 -2.86
CA ASN A 233 -24.57 -15.60 -2.61
C ASN A 233 -24.68 -16.62 -1.45
N SER A 234 -25.89 -16.87 -0.95
CA SER A 234 -26.15 -18.01 -0.05
C SER A 234 -26.29 -19.32 -0.87
N PRO A 235 -25.66 -20.43 -0.44
CA PRO A 235 -25.71 -21.71 -1.13
C PRO A 235 -27.11 -22.35 -1.13
#